data_AF-A0A655NWZ9-F1
#
_entry.id   AF-A0A655NWZ9-F1
#
_cell.length_a   1.000
_cell.length_b   1.000
_cell.length_c   1.000
_cell.angle_alpha   90.00
_cell.angle_beta   90.00
_cell.angle_gamma   90.00
#
_symmetry.space_group_name_H-M   'P 1'
#
loop_
_entity.id
_entity.type
_entity.pdbx_description
1 polymer ?
#
loop_
_entity_poly.entity_id
_entity_poly.type
_entity_poly.pdbx_seq_one_letter_code
_entity_poly.pdbx_strand_id
1 'polypeptide(L)'
;MKSYHAERQPVAQSVIDSSGELVRSTKFSATNTHAQDYVKIVEKRSGNITGMGIRYSEEGLAGTRMWDFVLNQGTEITRVYSLLDYARWTLFLFSDDECVVDVPPHVHVIRIGTQSENAQHWTRHAPYPGQAVLVRPDAYIEWVTPLHQVHSVLAEGVLAEFNLPH
;
A
#
# COMPACT_ATOMS: atom_id res chain seq x y z
N MET A 1 -15.40 0.27 14.36
CA MET A 1 -16.30 1.19 13.62
C MET A 1 -15.89 2.67 13.63
N LYS A 2 -14.95 3.13 14.49
CA LYS A 2 -14.49 4.53 14.50
C LYS A 2 -13.45 4.89 13.41
N SER A 3 -12.58 3.95 12.99
CA SER A 3 -11.54 4.25 12.00
C SER A 3 -12.11 4.50 10.60
N TYR A 4 -13.12 3.74 10.16
CA TYR A 4 -13.72 3.93 8.83
C TYR A 4 -14.21 5.36 8.57
N HIS A 5 -14.90 5.97 9.54
CA HIS A 5 -15.41 7.34 9.38
C HIS A 5 -14.27 8.36 9.40
N ALA A 6 -13.28 8.17 10.28
CA ALA A 6 -12.09 9.02 10.37
C ALA A 6 -11.21 8.94 9.12
N GLU A 7 -11.15 7.77 8.48
CA GLU A 7 -10.37 7.52 7.26
C GLU A 7 -11.11 8.00 5.99
N ARG A 8 -12.44 7.82 5.91
CA ARG A 8 -13.22 8.11 4.69
C ARG A 8 -13.71 9.56 4.60
N GLN A 9 -13.97 10.22 5.72
CA GLN A 9 -14.41 11.61 5.74
C GLN A 9 -13.40 12.59 5.10
N PRO A 10 -12.08 12.56 5.42
CA PRO A 10 -11.11 13.43 4.76
C PRO A 10 -10.91 13.09 3.27
N VAL A 11 -11.03 11.82 2.89
CA VAL A 11 -10.99 11.40 1.48
C VAL A 11 -12.17 11.98 0.71
N ALA A 12 -13.38 11.87 1.25
CA ALA A 12 -14.58 12.44 0.63
C ALA A 12 -14.49 13.97 0.51
N GLN A 13 -13.98 14.65 1.54
CA GLN A 13 -13.75 16.09 1.51
C GLN A 13 -12.72 16.48 0.43
N SER A 14 -11.62 15.75 0.35
CA SER A 14 -10.57 15.95 -0.66
C SER A 14 -11.08 15.76 -2.10
N VAL A 15 -12.00 14.82 -2.32
CA VAL A 15 -12.68 14.63 -3.62
C VAL A 15 -13.57 15.84 -3.95
N ILE A 16 -14.40 16.29 -3.01
CA ILE A 16 -15.29 17.47 -3.19
C ILE A 16 -14.45 18.71 -3.53
N ASP A 17 -13.37 18.95 -2.79
CA ASP A 17 -12.52 20.11 -2.99
C ASP A 17 -11.81 20.06 -4.35
N SER A 18 -11.30 18.88 -4.74
CA SER A 18 -10.64 18.67 -6.04
C SER A 18 -11.60 18.85 -7.21
N SER A 19 -12.82 18.30 -7.12
CA SER A 19 -13.87 18.49 -8.13
C SER A 19 -14.31 19.95 -8.23
N GLY A 20 -14.44 20.65 -7.09
CA GLY A 20 -14.77 22.07 -7.08
C GLY A 20 -13.67 22.95 -7.71
N GLU A 21 -12.40 22.61 -7.48
CA GLU A 21 -11.24 23.31 -8.05
C GLU A 21 -11.17 23.13 -9.58
N LEU A 22 -11.43 21.91 -10.09
CA LEU A 22 -11.49 21.60 -11.52
C LEU A 22 -12.63 22.33 -12.26
N VAL A 23 -13.82 22.41 -11.63
CA VAL A 23 -14.96 23.12 -12.22
C VAL A 23 -14.73 24.64 -12.24
N ARG A 24 -14.06 25.18 -11.20
CA ARG A 24 -13.74 26.61 -11.16
C ARG A 24 -12.68 26.99 -12.20
N SER A 25 -11.66 26.17 -12.42
CA SER A 25 -10.61 26.47 -13.41
C SER A 25 -11.08 26.38 -14.85
N THR A 26 -12.05 25.50 -15.14
CA THR A 26 -12.70 25.43 -16.45
C THR A 26 -13.66 26.60 -16.70
N LYS A 27 -14.29 27.14 -15.66
CA LYS A 27 -15.27 28.24 -15.78
C LYS A 27 -14.67 29.64 -15.65
N PHE A 28 -13.57 29.79 -14.91
CA PHE A 28 -12.94 31.07 -14.62
C PHE A 28 -11.41 30.96 -14.76
N SER A 29 -10.80 31.81 -15.60
CA SER A 29 -9.35 31.99 -15.68
C SER A 29 -9.08 33.48 -15.81
N ALA A 30 -8.25 34.02 -14.92
CA ALA A 30 -7.87 35.43 -14.95
C ALA A 30 -7.01 35.78 -16.17
N THR A 31 -6.34 34.79 -16.76
CA THR A 31 -5.37 34.94 -17.84
C THR A 31 -5.76 34.20 -19.13
N ASN A 32 -6.99 33.67 -19.19
CA ASN A 32 -7.50 32.88 -20.33
C ASN A 32 -6.67 31.59 -20.61
N THR A 33 -6.00 31.08 -19.58
CA THR A 33 -5.10 29.90 -19.62
C THR A 33 -5.79 28.63 -19.12
N HIS A 34 -7.12 28.55 -19.26
CA HIS A 34 -7.97 27.49 -18.71
C HIS A 34 -7.40 26.07 -18.89
N ALA A 35 -6.92 25.73 -20.09
CA ALA A 35 -6.39 24.40 -20.38
C ALA A 35 -5.08 24.11 -19.62
N GLN A 36 -4.20 25.08 -19.48
CA GLN A 36 -2.94 24.92 -18.73
C GLN A 36 -3.20 24.86 -17.22
N ASP A 37 -4.13 25.68 -16.73
CA ASP A 37 -4.53 25.69 -15.32
C ASP A 37 -5.21 24.36 -14.95
N TYR A 38 -6.04 23.82 -15.84
CA TYR A 38 -6.65 22.50 -15.69
C TYR A 38 -5.62 21.37 -15.62
N VAL A 39 -4.66 21.34 -16.56
CA VAL A 39 -3.59 20.32 -16.58
C VAL A 39 -2.76 20.37 -15.29
N LYS A 40 -2.37 21.56 -14.82
CA LYS A 40 -1.65 21.73 -13.54
C LYS A 40 -2.44 21.21 -12.35
N ILE A 41 -3.76 21.41 -12.32
CA ILE A 41 -4.63 20.89 -11.24
C ILE A 41 -4.71 19.35 -11.32
N VAL A 42 -4.86 18.78 -12.52
CA VAL A 42 -4.88 17.32 -12.72
C VAL A 42 -3.55 16.70 -12.30
N GLU A 43 -2.41 17.27 -12.68
CA GLU A 43 -1.08 16.80 -12.26
C GLU A 43 -0.93 16.86 -10.75
N LYS A 44 -1.27 18.01 -10.13
CA LYS A 44 -1.20 18.24 -8.68
C LYS A 44 -2.13 17.33 -7.87
N ARG A 45 -3.28 16.95 -8.43
CA ARG A 45 -4.32 16.14 -7.76
C ARG A 45 -4.40 14.72 -8.29
N SER A 46 -3.49 14.30 -9.17
CA SER A 46 -3.52 13.00 -9.86
C SER A 46 -3.63 11.83 -8.88
N GLY A 47 -2.95 11.90 -7.73
CA GLY A 47 -3.08 10.94 -6.64
C GLY A 47 -4.48 10.90 -6.00
N ASN A 48 -5.13 12.05 -5.77
CA ASN A 48 -6.49 12.11 -5.24
C ASN A 48 -7.53 11.63 -6.26
N ILE A 49 -7.34 11.98 -7.53
CA ILE A 49 -8.25 11.61 -8.63
C ILE A 49 -8.20 10.10 -8.89
N THR A 50 -7.02 9.49 -8.83
CA THR A 50 -6.82 8.05 -9.03
C THR A 50 -7.02 7.22 -7.75
N GLY A 51 -7.19 7.87 -6.59
CA GLY A 51 -7.21 7.22 -5.28
C GLY A 51 -5.86 6.67 -4.82
N MET A 52 -4.80 6.75 -5.64
CA MET A 52 -3.45 6.27 -5.31
C MET A 52 -2.70 7.20 -4.35
N GLY A 53 -3.18 8.43 -4.14
CA GLY A 53 -2.63 9.41 -3.20
C GLY A 53 -3.25 9.36 -1.81
N ILE A 54 -4.19 8.44 -1.55
CA ILE A 54 -4.78 8.28 -0.22
C ILE A 54 -3.73 7.69 0.71
N ARG A 55 -3.49 8.38 1.83
CA ARG A 55 -2.55 8.00 2.88
C ARG A 55 -3.23 8.17 4.24
N TYR A 56 -3.07 7.18 5.12
CA TYR A 56 -3.65 7.15 6.46
C TYR A 56 -2.64 7.49 7.58
N SER A 57 -1.36 7.72 7.27
CA SER A 57 -0.34 8.21 8.21
C SER A 57 0.36 9.47 7.67
N GLU A 58 1.01 10.26 8.52
CA GLU A 58 1.72 11.47 8.08
C GLU A 58 3.17 11.20 7.63
N GLU A 59 3.81 10.12 8.09
CA GLU A 59 5.23 9.81 7.83
C GLU A 59 5.49 8.34 7.45
N GLY A 60 6.42 8.11 6.51
CA GLY A 60 6.84 6.76 6.10
C GLY A 60 5.88 6.03 5.15
N LEU A 61 6.03 4.70 5.07
CA LEU A 61 5.25 3.81 4.21
C LEU A 61 3.97 3.30 4.88
N ALA A 62 3.91 3.30 6.21
CA ALA A 62 2.70 2.92 6.96
C ALA A 62 1.53 3.81 6.55
N GLY A 63 0.31 3.25 6.46
CA GLY A 63 -0.88 3.96 6.01
C GLY A 63 -0.90 4.32 4.52
N THR A 64 0.15 4.05 3.74
CA THR A 64 0.10 4.18 2.27
C THR A 64 -0.42 2.91 1.62
N ARG A 65 -0.95 3.02 0.40
CA ARG A 65 -1.29 1.85 -0.39
C ARG A 65 -0.01 1.12 -0.81
N MET A 66 0.02 -0.19 -0.64
CA MET A 66 1.13 -1.02 -1.12
C MET A 66 1.28 -0.84 -2.63
N TRP A 67 2.51 -0.69 -3.12
CA TRP A 67 2.75 -0.56 -4.54
C TRP A 67 2.49 -1.89 -5.24
N ASP A 68 1.79 -1.82 -6.37
CA ASP A 68 1.64 -2.98 -7.24
C ASP A 68 2.83 -3.05 -8.21
N PHE A 69 3.50 -4.19 -8.24
CA PHE A 69 4.62 -4.44 -9.11
C PHE A 69 4.62 -5.89 -9.61
N VAL A 70 5.38 -6.12 -10.67
CA VAL A 70 5.45 -7.39 -11.35
C VAL A 70 6.37 -8.35 -10.60
N LEU A 71 5.91 -9.59 -10.47
CA LEU A 71 6.60 -10.71 -9.86
C LEU A 71 6.65 -11.87 -10.86
N ASN A 72 7.68 -12.68 -10.78
CA ASN A 72 7.73 -13.96 -11.48
C ASN A 72 7.30 -15.06 -10.50
N GLN A 73 6.55 -16.04 -11.01
CA GLN A 73 6.11 -17.23 -10.29
C GLN A 73 6.36 -18.45 -11.16
N GLY A 74 7.51 -19.11 -10.97
CA GLY A 74 7.96 -20.15 -11.89
C GLY A 74 8.12 -19.59 -13.31
N THR A 75 7.34 -20.10 -14.27
CA THR A 75 7.31 -19.64 -15.66
C THR A 75 6.27 -18.56 -15.94
N GLU A 76 5.44 -18.21 -14.94
CA GLU A 76 4.38 -17.22 -15.08
C GLU A 76 4.79 -15.86 -14.53
N ILE A 77 4.13 -14.81 -15.03
CA ILE A 77 4.26 -13.45 -14.55
C ILE A 77 2.98 -13.10 -13.81
N THR A 78 3.10 -12.64 -12.57
CA THR A 78 2.00 -12.19 -11.73
C THR A 78 2.26 -10.79 -11.19
N ARG A 79 1.31 -10.25 -10.42
CA ARG A 79 1.44 -8.96 -9.75
C ARG A 79 1.15 -9.13 -8.27
N VAL A 80 1.72 -8.27 -7.45
CA VAL A 80 1.53 -8.30 -5.99
C VAL A 80 0.06 -8.29 -5.60
N TYR A 81 -0.76 -7.47 -6.28
CA TYR A 81 -2.18 -7.40 -5.96
C TYR A 81 -2.94 -8.70 -6.24
N SER A 82 -2.45 -9.53 -7.16
CA SER A 82 -3.01 -10.87 -7.39
C SER A 82 -2.69 -11.85 -6.26
N LEU A 83 -1.71 -11.55 -5.41
CA LEU A 83 -1.33 -12.36 -4.26
C LEU A 83 -2.08 -11.97 -2.97
N LEU A 84 -2.75 -10.82 -2.97
CA LEU A 84 -3.51 -10.37 -1.80
C LEU A 84 -4.81 -11.16 -1.67
N ASP A 85 -5.05 -11.69 -0.46
CA ASP A 85 -6.36 -12.15 -0.04
C ASP A 85 -7.10 -10.97 0.61
N TYR A 86 -8.09 -10.41 -0.08
CA TYR A 86 -8.87 -9.25 0.39
C TYR A 86 -9.75 -9.54 1.62
N ALA A 87 -9.72 -10.77 2.15
CA ALA A 87 -10.33 -11.12 3.44
C ALA A 87 -9.30 -11.30 4.57
N ARG A 88 -8.00 -11.29 4.27
CA ARG A 88 -6.94 -11.63 5.23
C ARG A 88 -5.80 -10.62 5.21
N TRP A 89 -5.13 -10.54 6.35
CA TRP A 89 -3.89 -9.78 6.46
C TRP A 89 -2.78 -10.55 5.74
N THR A 90 -1.92 -9.84 5.02
CA THR A 90 -0.81 -10.45 4.28
C THR A 90 0.51 -9.85 4.74
N LEU A 91 1.41 -10.70 5.23
CA LEU A 91 2.78 -10.33 5.59
C LEU A 91 3.72 -10.70 4.45
N PHE A 92 4.28 -9.69 3.79
CA PHE A 92 5.31 -9.88 2.76
C PHE A 92 6.70 -9.85 3.38
N LEU A 93 7.50 -10.87 3.09
CA LEU A 93 8.90 -10.98 3.51
C LEU A 93 9.80 -10.85 2.27
N PHE A 94 10.51 -9.73 2.15
CA PHE A 94 11.39 -9.46 1.01
C PHE A 94 12.82 -9.94 1.28
N SER A 95 13.01 -11.26 1.20
CA SER A 95 14.26 -11.94 1.57
C SER A 95 14.67 -12.98 0.53
N ASP A 96 15.97 -13.12 0.33
CA ASP A 96 16.55 -14.25 -0.39
C ASP A 96 16.72 -15.48 0.51
N ASP A 97 16.88 -15.26 1.81
CA ASP A 97 17.03 -16.33 2.79
C ASP A 97 15.68 -16.92 3.21
N GLU A 98 15.71 -18.16 3.72
CA GLU A 98 14.54 -18.68 4.42
C GLU A 98 14.30 -17.90 5.70
N CYS A 99 13.11 -17.31 5.81
CA CYS A 99 12.66 -16.58 6.97
C CYS A 99 11.32 -17.18 7.40
N VAL A 100 11.35 -17.94 8.48
CA VAL A 100 10.16 -18.55 9.09
C VAL A 100 9.73 -17.66 10.24
N VAL A 101 8.53 -17.10 10.15
CA VAL A 101 7.94 -16.25 11.18
C VAL A 101 6.75 -16.95 11.81
N ASP A 102 6.60 -16.82 13.12
CA ASP A 102 5.42 -17.30 13.84
C ASP A 102 4.35 -16.21 13.81
N VAL A 103 3.25 -16.47 13.10
CA VAL A 103 2.14 -15.53 12.95
C VAL A 103 0.81 -16.26 13.14
N PRO A 104 -0.26 -15.55 13.56
CA PRO A 104 -1.58 -16.14 13.70
C PRO A 104 -2.09 -16.76 12.39
N PRO A 105 -2.97 -17.78 12.44
CA PRO A 105 -3.45 -18.50 11.25
C PRO A 105 -4.18 -17.65 10.20
N HIS A 106 -4.69 -16.48 10.59
CA HIS A 106 -5.42 -15.57 9.71
C HIS A 106 -4.49 -14.57 8.99
N VAL A 107 -3.19 -14.57 9.30
CA VAL A 107 -2.18 -13.81 8.58
C VAL A 107 -1.56 -14.72 7.51
N HIS A 108 -1.70 -14.34 6.26
CA HIS A 108 -1.06 -15.02 5.15
C HIS A 108 0.37 -14.53 4.98
N VAL A 109 1.36 -15.42 4.95
CA VAL A 109 2.77 -15.04 4.78
C VAL A 109 3.21 -15.35 3.37
N ILE A 110 3.76 -14.35 2.68
CA ILE A 110 4.30 -14.49 1.33
C ILE A 110 5.76 -14.04 1.33
N ARG A 111 6.67 -14.92 0.96
CA ARG A 111 8.08 -14.59 0.74
C ARG A 111 8.31 -14.20 -0.71
N ILE A 112 9.00 -13.08 -0.92
CA ILE A 112 9.41 -12.57 -2.22
C ILE A 112 10.94 -12.47 -2.25
N GLY A 113 11.57 -13.31 -3.07
CA GLY A 113 13.01 -13.29 -3.29
C GLY A 113 13.43 -12.39 -4.46
N THR A 114 14.73 -12.29 -4.69
CA THR A 114 15.29 -11.57 -5.83
C THR A 114 15.40 -12.45 -7.09
N GLN A 115 15.42 -13.77 -6.92
CA GLN A 115 15.61 -14.77 -7.99
C GLN A 115 14.75 -16.03 -7.76
N SER A 116 14.56 -16.81 -8.83
CA SER A 116 13.73 -18.02 -8.84
C SER A 116 14.25 -19.14 -7.92
N GLU A 117 15.54 -19.14 -7.62
CA GLU A 117 16.17 -20.10 -6.72
C GLU A 117 15.88 -19.82 -5.24
N ASN A 118 15.58 -18.55 -4.90
CA ASN A 118 15.43 -18.12 -3.51
C ASN A 118 13.99 -18.29 -3.00
N ALA A 119 13.00 -18.02 -3.85
CA ALA A 119 11.59 -18.07 -3.48
C ALA A 119 10.67 -18.35 -4.68
N GLN A 120 9.49 -18.90 -4.38
CA GLN A 120 8.45 -19.15 -5.39
C GLN A 120 8.04 -17.88 -6.14
N HIS A 121 7.90 -16.77 -5.40
CA HIS A 121 7.67 -15.45 -5.97
C HIS A 121 8.97 -14.66 -5.93
N TRP A 122 9.34 -14.03 -7.04
CA TRP A 122 10.60 -13.29 -7.10
C TRP A 122 10.60 -12.13 -8.08
N THR A 123 11.42 -11.12 -7.80
CA THR A 123 11.67 -9.99 -8.69
C THR A 123 13.02 -9.33 -8.41
N ARG A 124 13.70 -8.85 -9.45
CA ARG A 124 14.97 -8.12 -9.30
C ARG A 124 14.80 -6.69 -8.79
N HIS A 125 13.57 -6.16 -8.81
CA HIS A 125 13.28 -4.75 -8.54
C HIS A 125 12.13 -4.61 -7.54
N ALA A 126 12.25 -5.28 -6.39
CA ALA A 126 11.30 -5.09 -5.29
C ALA A 126 11.46 -3.67 -4.70
N PRO A 127 10.37 -2.93 -4.44
CA PRO A 127 10.41 -1.61 -3.81
C PRO A 127 10.70 -1.65 -2.30
N TYR A 128 10.64 -2.82 -1.68
CA TYR A 128 10.81 -3.02 -0.23
C TYR A 128 11.96 -4.00 0.11
N PRO A 129 13.15 -3.86 -0.48
CA PRO A 129 14.21 -4.86 -0.34
C PRO A 129 14.67 -4.98 1.12
N GLY A 130 14.77 -6.21 1.63
CA GLY A 130 15.24 -6.47 2.99
C GLY A 130 14.24 -6.09 4.10
N GLN A 131 12.97 -5.85 3.75
CA GLN A 131 11.92 -5.45 4.67
C GLN A 131 10.85 -6.54 4.84
N ALA A 132 10.20 -6.53 6.00
CA ALA A 132 8.91 -7.16 6.21
C ALA A 132 7.82 -6.08 6.16
N VAL A 133 6.77 -6.34 5.38
CA VAL A 133 5.68 -5.40 5.14
C VAL A 133 4.37 -6.09 5.49
N LEU A 134 3.69 -5.63 6.54
CA LEU A 134 2.35 -6.11 6.86
C LEU A 134 1.31 -5.28 6.11
N VAL A 135 0.43 -5.96 5.39
CA VAL A 135 -0.57 -5.35 4.52
C VAL A 135 -1.96 -5.80 4.96
N ARG A 136 -2.83 -4.82 5.08
CA ARG A 136 -4.26 -5.01 5.38
C ARG A 136 -4.99 -5.64 4.20
N PRO A 137 -6.16 -6.25 4.43
CA PRO A 137 -7.00 -6.77 3.36
C PRO A 137 -7.41 -5.72 2.30
N ASP A 138 -7.39 -4.42 2.61
CA ASP A 138 -7.69 -3.33 1.67
C ASP A 138 -6.47 -2.80 0.87
N ALA A 139 -5.36 -3.54 0.93
CA ALA A 139 -4.07 -3.26 0.28
C ALA A 139 -3.30 -2.05 0.84
N TYR A 140 -3.62 -1.59 2.04
CA TYR A 140 -2.83 -0.57 2.74
C TYR A 140 -1.78 -1.21 3.65
N ILE A 141 -0.60 -0.60 3.68
CA ILE A 141 0.49 -1.00 4.55
C ILE A 141 0.12 -0.62 5.97
N GLU A 142 0.09 -1.58 6.89
CA GLU A 142 -0.07 -1.31 8.32
C GLU A 142 1.27 -0.88 8.92
N TRP A 143 2.32 -1.67 8.69
CA TRP A 143 3.66 -1.35 9.16
C TRP A 143 4.73 -1.94 8.25
N VAL A 144 5.93 -1.37 8.36
CA VAL A 144 7.16 -1.83 7.68
C VAL A 144 8.28 -1.91 8.70
N THR A 145 9.02 -3.01 8.71
CA THR A 145 10.21 -3.17 9.56
C THR A 145 11.33 -3.85 8.78
N PRO A 146 12.61 -3.59 9.09
CA PRO A 146 13.71 -4.39 8.55
C PRO A 146 13.55 -5.87 8.92
N LEU A 147 13.89 -6.79 8.00
CA LEU A 147 13.74 -8.24 8.24
C LEU A 147 14.41 -8.73 9.51
N HIS A 148 15.58 -8.20 9.86
CA HIS A 148 16.31 -8.60 11.07
C HIS A 148 15.58 -8.23 12.38
N GLN A 149 14.56 -7.37 12.32
CA GLN A 149 13.74 -6.96 13.47
C GLN A 149 12.36 -7.62 13.49
N VAL A 150 11.98 -8.37 12.44
CA VAL A 150 10.62 -8.90 12.29
C VAL A 150 10.21 -9.76 13.48
N HIS A 151 11.11 -10.60 13.99
CA HIS A 151 10.82 -11.46 15.14
C HIS A 151 10.58 -10.66 16.43
N SER A 152 11.32 -9.56 16.64
CA SER A 152 11.12 -8.68 17.81
C SER A 152 9.74 -8.03 17.74
N VAL A 153 9.41 -7.46 16.58
CA VAL A 153 8.12 -6.78 16.35
C VAL A 153 6.94 -7.76 16.52
N LEU A 154 7.07 -8.98 16.02
CA LEU A 154 6.05 -10.01 16.18
C LEU A 154 5.92 -10.46 17.64
N ALA A 155 7.03 -10.61 18.37
CA ALA A 155 7.05 -11.01 19.78
C ALA A 155 6.53 -9.92 20.72
N GLU A 156 6.70 -8.65 20.37
CA GLU A 156 6.16 -7.49 21.09
C GLU A 156 4.63 -7.39 21.02
N GLY A 157 3.97 -8.35 20.35
CA GLY A 157 2.52 -8.45 20.34
C GLY A 157 1.87 -7.45 19.40
N VAL A 158 2.61 -6.91 18.42
CA VAL A 158 2.05 -6.03 17.39
C VAL A 158 0.85 -6.69 16.71
N LEU A 159 0.90 -8.01 16.43
CA LEU A 159 -0.25 -8.76 15.91
C LEU A 159 -1.37 -9.04 16.93
N ALA A 160 -1.11 -8.91 18.23
CA ALA A 160 -2.10 -9.09 19.31
C ALA A 160 -2.79 -7.78 19.72
N GLU A 161 -2.12 -6.63 19.57
CA GLU A 161 -2.71 -5.29 19.78
C GLU A 161 -3.66 -4.91 18.65
N PHE A 162 -3.43 -5.44 17.45
CA PHE A 162 -4.43 -5.39 16.40
C PHE A 162 -5.56 -6.34 16.82
N ASN A 163 -6.68 -5.77 17.30
CA ASN A 163 -7.98 -6.45 17.40
C ASN A 163 -8.39 -6.86 15.97
N LEU A 164 -7.78 -7.93 15.46
CA LEU A 164 -8.01 -8.47 14.14
C LEU A 164 -9.39 -9.13 14.20
N PRO A 165 -10.43 -8.53 13.61
CA PRO A 165 -11.74 -9.15 13.62
C PRO A 165 -11.63 -10.48 12.86
N HIS A 166 -12.11 -11.54 13.51
CA HIS A 166 -12.30 -12.87 12.92
C HIS A 166 -13.21 -12.85 11.70
#